data_AF-A0AAN8VL43-F1
#
_entry.id   AF-A0AAN8VL43-F1
#
_cell.length_a   1.000
_cell.length_b   1.000
_cell.length_c   1.000
_cell.angle_alpha   90.00
_cell.angle_beta   90.00
_cell.angle_gamma   90.00
#
_symmetry.space_group_name_H-M   'P 1'
#
loop_
_entity.id
_entity.type
_entity.pdbx_description
1 polymer ?
#
loop_
_entity_poly.entity_id
_entity_poly.type
_entity_poly.pdbx_seq_one_letter_code
_entity_poly.pdbx_strand_id
1 'polypeptide(L)'
;MVHDRMTECVYARKLTSFETSVVLEEVRFMPVLERGCAALEEINAEMGLAFDEQDSQYYARLFMDDIKRNPSTVELFDIAQSNSSTCQLETSARDLDILFTAETLNFPCAVAPYPGAETGAGGRIRDTHATGRGSFVVAATAGYCVGNLNIEGSYAPWDDPSFVYPTNLASPLQILIDASNGASDYGNKFGEPLIQGYTRTFGMRLPSGERR
;
A
#
# COMPACT_ATOMS: atom_id res chain seq x y z
N MET A 1 -16.74 -19.05 -13.69
CA MET A 1 -15.32 -18.74 -13.42
C MET A 1 -15.04 -19.23 -12.01
N VAL A 2 -14.03 -20.08 -11.79
CA VAL A 2 -13.79 -20.74 -10.47
C VAL A 2 -12.62 -20.14 -9.68
N HIS A 3 -11.97 -19.10 -10.22
CA HIS A 3 -10.87 -18.40 -9.56
C HIS A 3 -10.74 -16.96 -10.12
N ASP A 4 -10.16 -16.06 -9.34
CA ASP A 4 -9.67 -14.75 -9.76
C ASP A 4 -8.25 -14.87 -10.30
N ARG A 5 -8.07 -14.63 -11.60
CA ARG A 5 -6.76 -14.73 -12.29
C ARG A 5 -5.69 -13.77 -11.74
N MET A 6 -6.07 -12.70 -11.04
CA MET A 6 -5.13 -11.71 -10.53
C MET A 6 -4.54 -12.10 -9.18
N THR A 7 -5.27 -12.89 -8.39
CA THR A 7 -4.93 -13.21 -7.00
C THR A 7 -4.80 -14.71 -6.74
N GLU A 8 -5.32 -15.55 -7.62
CA GLU A 8 -5.38 -17.00 -7.47
C GLU A 8 -4.76 -17.74 -8.65
N CYS A 9 -4.31 -18.97 -8.40
CA CYS A 9 -3.74 -19.87 -9.41
C CYS A 9 -4.39 -21.25 -9.30
N VAL A 10 -4.72 -21.86 -10.44
CA VAL A 10 -5.32 -23.19 -10.50
C VAL A 10 -4.24 -24.26 -10.52
N TYR A 11 -4.23 -25.10 -9.49
CA TYR A 11 -3.38 -26.29 -9.46
C TYR A 11 -4.12 -27.49 -10.08
N ALA A 12 -3.55 -28.07 -11.14
CA ALA A 12 -4.13 -29.25 -11.79
C ALA A 12 -4.12 -30.52 -10.91
N ARG A 13 -3.30 -30.53 -9.85
CA ARG A 13 -3.19 -31.61 -8.88
C ARG A 13 -3.07 -30.99 -7.48
N LYS A 14 -3.54 -31.71 -6.47
CA LYS A 14 -3.41 -31.28 -5.07
C LYS A 14 -1.93 -31.05 -4.76
N LEU A 15 -1.61 -29.88 -4.19
CA LEU A 15 -0.27 -29.58 -3.69
C LEU A 15 0.15 -30.64 -2.66
N THR A 16 1.37 -31.13 -2.80
CA THR A 16 1.99 -32.08 -1.88
C THR A 16 3.02 -31.44 -0.96
N SER A 17 3.43 -30.20 -1.24
CA SER A 17 4.40 -29.41 -0.46
C SER A 17 4.18 -27.91 -0.69
N PHE A 18 4.58 -27.10 0.29
CA PHE A 18 4.71 -25.63 0.19
C PHE A 18 6.17 -25.17 0.07
N GLU A 19 7.12 -26.11 -0.05
CA GLU A 19 8.54 -25.79 -0.21
C GLU A 19 8.77 -24.98 -1.49
N THR A 20 9.49 -23.88 -1.34
CA THR A 20 9.88 -23.02 -2.46
C THR A 20 11.34 -23.26 -2.80
N SER A 21 11.71 -23.14 -4.08
CA SER A 21 13.13 -23.13 -4.51
C SER A 21 13.84 -21.81 -4.21
N VAL A 22 13.24 -20.93 -3.40
CA VAL A 22 13.85 -19.67 -2.97
C VAL A 22 14.99 -19.99 -2.03
N VAL A 23 16.20 -19.65 -2.44
CA VAL A 23 17.37 -19.67 -1.58
C VAL A 23 17.46 -18.29 -0.95
N LEU A 24 17.41 -18.24 0.39
CA LEU A 24 17.60 -16.98 1.10
C LEU A 24 19.00 -16.43 0.80
N GLU A 25 19.08 -15.13 0.50
CA GLU A 25 20.38 -14.48 0.39
C GLU A 25 21.09 -14.50 1.74
N GLU A 26 22.40 -14.73 1.70
CA GLU A 26 23.22 -14.82 2.90
C GLU A 26 23.37 -13.44 3.54
N VAL A 27 23.22 -13.38 4.86
CA VAL A 27 23.48 -12.16 5.63
C VAL A 27 24.97 -11.85 5.55
N ARG A 28 25.31 -10.68 5.00
CA ARG A 28 26.70 -10.20 4.91
C ARG A 28 27.05 -9.37 6.15
N PHE A 29 28.30 -9.43 6.57
CA PHE A 29 28.84 -8.60 7.66
C PHE A 29 29.81 -7.58 7.07
N MET A 30 29.54 -6.30 7.34
CA MET A 30 30.35 -5.22 6.81
C MET A 30 31.59 -5.00 7.69
N PRO A 31 32.81 -4.95 7.12
CA PRO A 31 34.06 -4.86 7.87
C PRO A 31 34.31 -3.45 8.43
N VAL A 32 33.43 -2.98 9.30
CA VAL A 32 33.48 -1.66 9.94
C VAL A 32 34.59 -1.59 10.99
N LEU A 33 34.90 -2.70 11.67
CA LEU A 33 36.04 -2.75 12.59
C LEU A 33 37.37 -2.50 11.88
N GLU A 34 37.49 -2.99 10.64
CA GLU A 34 38.71 -2.92 9.85
C GLU A 34 38.78 -1.64 9.00
N ARG A 35 37.64 -1.18 8.46
CA ARG A 35 37.58 -0.10 7.46
C ARG A 35 36.81 1.15 7.92
N GLY A 36 36.22 1.13 9.12
CA GLY A 36 35.48 2.25 9.69
C GLY A 36 34.39 2.76 8.75
N CYS A 37 34.30 4.09 8.62
CA CYS A 37 33.31 4.75 7.76
C CYS A 37 33.34 4.27 6.30
N ALA A 38 34.51 3.88 5.77
CA ALA A 38 34.63 3.47 4.37
C ALA A 38 33.83 2.18 4.06
N ALA A 39 33.62 1.30 5.04
CA ALA A 39 32.72 0.14 4.85
C ALA A 39 31.25 0.56 4.86
N LEU A 40 30.90 1.59 5.63
CA LEU A 40 29.53 2.12 5.69
C LEU A 40 29.18 2.94 4.45
N GLU A 41 30.11 3.71 3.91
CA GLU A 41 29.92 4.47 2.67
C GLU A 41 29.70 3.55 1.46
N GLU A 42 30.45 2.44 1.38
CA GLU A 42 30.30 1.43 0.33
C GLU A 42 28.89 0.81 0.35
N ILE A 43 28.46 0.31 1.51
CA ILE A 43 27.15 -0.33 1.62
C ILE A 43 26.00 0.68 1.55
N ASN A 44 26.22 1.93 1.97
CA ASN A 44 25.27 3.03 1.79
C ASN A 44 25.05 3.31 0.29
N ALA A 45 26.11 3.30 -0.52
CA ALA A 45 26.02 3.45 -1.97
C ALA A 45 25.42 2.22 -2.66
N GLU A 46 25.74 1.01 -2.19
CA GLU A 46 25.21 -0.25 -2.75
C GLU A 46 23.71 -0.42 -2.48
N MET A 47 23.28 -0.19 -1.24
CA MET A 47 21.91 -0.47 -0.79
C MET A 47 21.00 0.78 -0.75
N GLY A 48 21.56 1.97 -0.96
CA GLY A 48 20.81 3.23 -0.91
C GLY A 48 20.28 3.57 0.49
N LEU A 49 21.13 3.42 1.52
CA LEU A 49 20.73 3.58 2.93
C LEU A 49 20.51 5.05 3.34
N ALA A 50 20.85 6.01 2.48
CA ALA A 50 20.72 7.44 2.70
C ALA A 50 21.44 7.99 3.95
N PHE A 51 22.48 7.29 4.44
CA PHE A 51 23.33 7.81 5.51
C PHE A 51 24.06 9.05 5.04
N ASP A 52 24.02 10.10 5.85
CA ASP A 52 24.90 11.24 5.68
C ASP A 52 26.28 11.01 6.35
N GLU A 53 27.13 12.03 6.32
CA GLU A 53 28.47 11.94 6.92
C GLU A 53 28.40 11.73 8.44
N GLN A 54 27.42 12.35 9.12
CA GLN A 54 27.28 12.24 10.57
C GLN A 54 26.78 10.85 10.96
N ASP A 55 25.81 10.32 10.23
CA ASP A 55 25.31 8.94 10.39
C ASP A 55 26.45 7.93 10.25
N SER A 56 27.24 8.05 9.18
CA SER A 56 28.36 7.15 8.90
C SER A 56 29.42 7.19 10.01
N GLN A 57 29.74 8.39 10.52
CA GLN A 57 30.68 8.55 11.64
C GLN A 57 30.12 7.99 12.95
N TYR A 58 28.83 8.24 13.23
CA TYR A 58 28.18 7.77 14.44
C TYR A 58 28.11 6.24 14.46
N TYR A 59 27.65 5.61 13.39
CA TYR A 59 27.55 4.15 13.32
C TYR A 59 28.92 3.48 13.29
N ALA A 60 29.93 4.08 12.65
CA ALA A 60 31.30 3.56 12.74
C ALA A 60 31.76 3.52 14.19
N ARG A 61 31.59 4.60 14.96
CA ARG A 61 31.94 4.62 16.39
C ARG A 61 31.11 3.63 17.20
N LEU A 62 29.81 3.56 16.98
CA LEU A 62 28.92 2.62 17.68
C LEU A 62 29.41 1.17 17.50
N PHE A 63 29.73 0.75 16.27
CA PHE A 63 30.17 -0.62 15.99
C PHE A 63 31.63 -0.88 16.39
N MET A 64 32.50 0.12 16.34
CA MET A 64 33.91 0.00 16.71
C MET A 64 34.15 0.08 18.22
N ASP A 65 33.57 1.08 18.89
CA ASP A 65 33.90 1.44 20.27
C ASP A 65 32.98 0.74 21.27
N ASP A 66 31.67 0.72 21.00
CA ASP A 66 30.67 0.22 21.95
C ASP A 66 30.33 -1.26 21.71
N ILE A 67 29.90 -1.61 20.50
CA ILE A 67 29.41 -2.95 20.15
C ILE A 67 30.56 -3.93 19.86
N LYS A 68 31.69 -3.45 19.34
CA LYS A 68 32.93 -4.21 19.08
C LYS A 68 32.75 -5.43 18.17
N ARG A 69 31.90 -5.31 17.15
CA ARG A 69 31.75 -6.30 16.07
C ARG A 69 31.28 -5.63 14.78
N ASN A 70 31.51 -6.32 13.68
CA ASN A 70 30.99 -5.93 12.37
C ASN A 70 29.45 -6.00 12.34
N PRO A 71 28.76 -4.95 11.84
CA PRO A 71 27.32 -4.98 11.64
C PRO A 71 26.94 -5.90 10.49
N SER A 72 25.78 -6.53 10.60
CA SER A 72 25.14 -7.22 9.49
C SER A 72 24.43 -6.24 8.54
N THR A 73 24.23 -6.63 7.29
CA THR A 73 23.44 -5.85 6.33
C THR A 73 22.00 -5.60 6.81
N VAL A 74 21.41 -6.53 7.57
CA VAL A 74 20.08 -6.38 8.14
C VAL A 74 20.05 -5.28 9.21
N GLU A 75 21.05 -5.25 10.09
CA GLU A 75 21.16 -4.20 11.13
C GLU A 75 21.36 -2.82 10.49
N LEU A 76 22.21 -2.70 9.47
CA LEU A 76 22.41 -1.43 8.78
C LEU A 76 21.14 -0.96 8.06
N PHE A 77 20.39 -1.88 7.46
CA PHE A 77 19.11 -1.55 6.83
C PHE A 77 18.06 -1.13 7.87
N ASP A 78 17.93 -1.85 8.98
CA ASP A 78 17.02 -1.49 10.06
C ASP A 78 17.37 -0.14 10.67
N ILE A 79 18.65 0.11 10.97
CA ILE A 79 19.15 1.39 11.49
C ILE A 79 18.81 2.55 10.54
N ALA A 80 18.92 2.34 9.22
CA ALA A 80 18.54 3.34 8.22
C ALA A 80 17.04 3.70 8.24
N GLN A 81 16.19 2.78 8.70
CA GLN A 81 14.73 2.98 8.76
C GLN A 81 14.24 3.38 10.17
N SER A 82 14.97 2.97 11.22
CA SER A 82 14.51 2.96 12.61
C SER A 82 15.04 4.11 13.46
N ASN A 83 15.56 5.18 12.86
CA ASN A 83 15.98 6.40 13.57
C ASN A 83 14.79 7.24 14.11
N SER A 84 13.97 6.63 14.98
CA SER A 84 13.00 7.34 15.81
C SER A 84 13.15 6.89 17.27
N SER A 85 13.15 7.84 18.21
CA SER A 85 13.26 7.56 19.64
C SER A 85 11.98 6.89 20.17
N THR A 86 12.12 5.93 21.09
CA THR A 86 10.99 5.32 21.80
C THR A 86 10.24 6.35 22.65
N CYS A 87 8.92 6.42 22.46
CA CYS A 87 8.04 7.33 23.19
C CYS A 87 7.54 6.65 24.48
N GLN A 88 7.71 7.30 25.63
CA GLN A 88 7.09 6.83 26.88
C GLN A 88 5.58 7.01 26.81
N LEU A 89 4.82 5.96 27.16
CA LEU A 89 3.35 6.02 27.18
C LEU A 89 2.90 6.78 28.43
N GLU A 90 2.41 8.00 28.24
CA GLU A 90 1.84 8.84 29.30
C GLU A 90 0.39 9.21 28.97
N THR A 91 -0.52 8.99 29.92
CA THR A 91 -1.90 9.44 29.78
C THR A 91 -1.99 10.95 29.99
N SER A 92 -2.52 11.69 29.01
CA SER A 92 -2.73 13.14 29.11
C SER A 92 -4.06 13.53 28.46
N ALA A 93 -4.75 14.52 29.04
CA ALA A 93 -5.89 15.14 28.38
C ALA A 93 -5.40 15.98 27.19
N ARG A 94 -6.09 15.86 26.06
CA ARG A 94 -5.77 16.59 24.82
C ARG A 94 -7.05 17.11 24.21
N ASP A 95 -6.99 18.35 23.74
CA ASP A 95 -8.00 18.87 22.82
C ASP A 95 -7.70 18.31 21.43
N LEU A 96 -8.73 17.78 20.76
CA LEU A 96 -8.63 17.19 19.43
C LEU A 96 -9.38 18.06 18.43
N ASP A 97 -8.66 18.51 17.41
CA ASP A 97 -9.24 19.19 16.25
C ASP A 97 -9.77 18.19 15.21
N ILE A 98 -10.61 18.69 14.29
CA ILE A 98 -11.17 17.89 13.21
C ILE A 98 -10.18 17.82 12.04
N LEU A 99 -9.87 16.61 11.60
CA LEU A 99 -9.07 16.33 10.42
C LEU A 99 -9.97 15.77 9.31
N PHE A 100 -9.74 16.23 8.08
CA PHE A 100 -10.28 15.62 6.87
C PHE A 100 -9.13 15.23 5.95
N THR A 101 -9.17 14.00 5.45
CA THR A 101 -8.26 13.52 4.41
C THR A 101 -9.07 12.74 3.37
N ALA A 102 -8.58 12.74 2.15
CA ALA A 102 -9.13 11.98 1.05
C ALA A 102 -7.99 11.44 0.20
N GLU A 103 -8.08 10.16 -0.14
CA GLU A 103 -7.15 9.52 -1.06
C GLU A 103 -7.93 8.89 -2.22
N THR A 104 -7.19 8.55 -3.28
CA THR A 104 -7.74 7.82 -4.42
C THR A 104 -6.83 6.63 -4.73
N LEU A 105 -7.41 5.50 -5.12
CA LEU A 105 -6.64 4.33 -5.55
C LEU A 105 -7.07 3.82 -6.93
N ASN A 106 -7.08 4.73 -7.90
CA ASN A 106 -7.73 4.53 -9.20
C ASN A 106 -7.17 3.36 -10.00
N PHE A 107 -5.85 3.33 -10.24
CA PHE A 107 -5.24 2.33 -11.11
C PHE A 107 -5.28 0.91 -10.50
N PRO A 108 -4.91 0.70 -9.22
CA PRO A 108 -5.07 -0.61 -8.59
C PRO A 108 -6.52 -1.10 -8.60
N CYS A 109 -7.50 -0.20 -8.35
CA CYS A 109 -8.90 -0.57 -8.41
C CYS A 109 -9.37 -0.98 -9.82
N ALA A 110 -8.78 -0.41 -10.87
CA ALA A 110 -9.07 -0.81 -12.24
C ALA A 110 -8.52 -2.21 -12.57
N VAL A 111 -7.48 -2.66 -11.88
CA VAL A 111 -6.82 -3.97 -12.10
C VAL A 111 -7.44 -5.06 -11.23
N ALA A 112 -7.52 -4.82 -9.92
CA ALA A 112 -8.05 -5.73 -8.91
C ALA A 112 -8.88 -4.91 -7.90
N PRO A 113 -10.19 -4.72 -8.13
CA PRO A 113 -10.95 -3.70 -7.43
C PRO A 113 -11.10 -3.93 -5.93
N TYR A 114 -11.24 -5.18 -5.50
CA TYR A 114 -11.38 -5.53 -4.08
C TYR A 114 -10.13 -5.13 -3.27
N PRO A 115 -8.93 -5.69 -3.54
CA PRO A 115 -7.73 -5.32 -2.79
C PRO A 115 -7.29 -3.86 -3.07
N GLY A 116 -7.63 -3.31 -4.25
CA GLY A 116 -7.45 -1.89 -4.53
C GLY A 116 -8.23 -1.02 -3.54
N ALA A 117 -9.52 -1.27 -3.36
CA ALA A 117 -10.32 -0.46 -2.44
C ALA A 117 -9.96 -0.69 -0.97
N GLU A 118 -9.61 -1.92 -0.59
CA GLU A 118 -9.10 -2.24 0.74
C GLU A 118 -7.85 -1.42 1.08
N THR A 119 -6.85 -1.47 0.20
CA THR A 119 -5.57 -0.78 0.43
C THR A 119 -5.71 0.74 0.34
N GLY A 120 -6.66 1.25 -0.45
CA GLY A 120 -7.01 2.67 -0.48
C GLY A 120 -7.68 3.14 0.81
N ALA A 121 -8.59 2.36 1.38
CA ALA A 121 -9.16 2.65 2.70
C ALA A 121 -8.06 2.58 3.78
N GLY A 122 -7.24 1.53 3.76
CA GLY A 122 -6.15 1.34 4.71
C GLY A 122 -5.05 2.42 4.64
N GLY A 123 -4.70 2.90 3.44
CA GLY A 123 -3.76 4.00 3.24
C GLY A 123 -4.22 5.26 3.96
N ARG A 124 -5.43 5.71 3.63
CA ARG A 124 -6.04 6.89 4.22
C ARG A 124 -6.28 6.76 5.73
N ILE A 125 -6.59 5.57 6.26
CA ILE A 125 -6.62 5.30 7.72
C ILE A 125 -5.25 5.58 8.35
N ARG A 126 -4.17 5.08 7.73
CA ARG A 126 -2.81 5.29 8.24
C ARG A 126 -2.42 6.76 8.21
N ASP A 127 -2.75 7.49 7.15
CA ASP A 127 -2.51 8.94 7.07
C ASP A 127 -3.24 9.71 8.17
N THR A 128 -4.48 9.30 8.45
CA THR A 128 -5.26 9.85 9.56
C THR A 128 -4.50 9.63 10.87
N HIS A 129 -4.19 8.38 11.22
CA HIS A 129 -3.46 8.07 12.46
C HIS A 129 -2.08 8.73 12.55
N ALA A 130 -1.37 8.88 11.43
CA ALA A 130 -0.04 9.49 11.37
C ALA A 130 -0.06 11.02 11.38
N THR A 131 -1.23 11.66 11.35
CA THR A 131 -1.31 13.12 11.36
C THR A 131 -0.84 13.69 12.71
N GLY A 132 0.11 14.63 12.66
CA GLY A 132 0.63 15.33 13.84
C GLY A 132 1.38 14.40 14.79
N ARG A 133 0.83 14.20 15.99
CA ARG A 133 1.39 13.30 17.03
C ARG A 133 0.50 12.09 17.30
N GLY A 134 -0.41 11.79 16.37
CA GLY A 134 -1.46 10.80 16.54
C GLY A 134 -2.82 11.46 16.40
N SER A 135 -3.73 10.79 15.69
CA SER A 135 -5.14 11.15 15.63
C SER A 135 -6.02 9.89 15.70
N PHE A 136 -7.31 10.08 15.82
CA PHE A 136 -8.29 9.00 15.85
C PHE A 136 -9.14 8.99 14.59
N VAL A 137 -9.38 7.80 14.07
CA VAL A 137 -10.35 7.59 13.00
C VAL A 137 -11.76 7.65 13.57
N VAL A 138 -12.65 8.40 12.90
CA VAL A 138 -14.04 8.62 13.35
C VAL A 138 -15.04 8.03 12.36
N ALA A 139 -15.00 8.47 11.10
CA ALA A 139 -15.90 8.00 10.06
C ALA A 139 -15.33 8.31 8.67
N ALA A 140 -15.78 7.57 7.67
CA ALA A 140 -15.32 7.72 6.29
C ALA A 140 -16.46 7.94 5.29
N THR A 141 -16.06 8.41 4.10
CA THR A 141 -16.90 8.56 2.91
C THR A 141 -16.25 7.80 1.76
N ALA A 142 -17.04 7.10 0.94
CA ALA A 142 -16.56 6.39 -0.24
C ALA A 142 -17.13 6.97 -1.54
N GLY A 143 -16.31 7.07 -2.58
CA GLY A 143 -16.69 7.64 -3.86
C GLY A 143 -16.26 6.76 -5.02
N TYR A 144 -17.17 6.53 -5.97
CA TYR A 144 -16.89 5.71 -7.15
C TYR A 144 -17.29 6.43 -8.43
N CYS A 145 -16.37 6.46 -9.40
CA CYS A 145 -16.63 6.95 -10.76
C CYS A 145 -16.24 5.86 -11.75
N VAL A 146 -17.21 5.34 -12.50
CA VAL A 146 -16.97 4.25 -13.46
C VAL A 146 -17.63 4.53 -14.81
N GLY A 147 -17.35 3.68 -15.79
CA GLY A 147 -17.95 3.73 -17.12
C GLY A 147 -19.38 3.17 -17.19
N ASN A 148 -19.80 2.83 -18.41
CA ASN A 148 -21.11 2.19 -18.68
C ASN A 148 -21.17 0.83 -17.98
N LEU A 149 -22.22 0.59 -17.21
CA LEU A 149 -22.32 -0.60 -16.37
C LEU A 149 -22.68 -1.84 -17.18
N ASN A 150 -23.51 -1.69 -18.22
CA ASN A 150 -23.96 -2.79 -19.06
C ASN A 150 -24.53 -3.95 -18.22
N ILE A 151 -25.38 -3.63 -17.25
CA ILE A 151 -25.99 -4.63 -16.33
C ILE A 151 -26.88 -5.57 -17.15
N GLU A 152 -26.58 -6.86 -17.10
CA GLU A 152 -27.35 -7.88 -17.80
C GLU A 152 -28.82 -7.85 -17.38
N GLY A 153 -29.72 -7.78 -18.36
CA GLY A 153 -31.17 -7.68 -18.12
C GLY A 153 -31.66 -6.30 -17.65
N SER A 154 -30.77 -5.33 -17.46
CA SER A 154 -31.11 -3.96 -17.01
C SER A 154 -30.23 -2.91 -17.70
N TYR A 155 -30.08 -3.01 -19.02
CA TYR A 155 -29.29 -2.07 -19.82
C TYR A 155 -29.93 -0.67 -19.83
N ALA A 156 -29.14 0.35 -19.53
CA ALA A 156 -29.61 1.73 -19.62
C ALA A 156 -29.67 2.18 -21.10
N PRO A 157 -30.64 3.01 -21.52
CA PRO A 157 -30.73 3.48 -22.90
C PRO A 157 -29.51 4.28 -23.39
N TRP A 158 -28.71 4.80 -22.46
CA TRP A 158 -27.49 5.57 -22.73
C TRP A 158 -26.20 4.76 -22.60
N ASP A 159 -26.28 3.49 -22.19
CA ASP A 159 -25.12 2.60 -22.21
C ASP A 159 -24.82 2.22 -23.67
N ASP A 160 -23.62 2.54 -24.16
CA ASP A 160 -23.17 2.14 -25.48
C ASP A 160 -22.57 0.71 -25.42
N PRO A 161 -23.27 -0.31 -25.97
CA PRO A 161 -22.79 -1.70 -25.92
C PRO A 161 -21.61 -1.94 -26.88
N SER A 162 -21.36 -1.04 -27.84
CA SER A 162 -20.20 -1.14 -28.73
C SER A 162 -18.90 -0.74 -28.04
N PHE A 163 -19.00 -0.10 -26.87
CA PHE A 163 -17.85 0.35 -26.12
C PHE A 163 -17.15 -0.82 -25.41
N VAL A 164 -15.97 -1.18 -25.90
CA VAL A 164 -15.15 -2.27 -25.33
C VAL A 164 -14.13 -1.69 -24.34
N TYR A 165 -14.23 -2.12 -23.09
CA TYR A 165 -13.21 -1.85 -22.07
C TYR A 165 -12.00 -2.79 -22.25
N PRO A 166 -10.77 -2.34 -21.92
CA PRO A 166 -9.58 -3.19 -21.99
C PRO A 166 -9.74 -4.48 -21.19
N THR A 167 -9.40 -5.62 -21.79
CA THR A 167 -9.60 -6.95 -21.19
C THR A 167 -8.68 -7.24 -20.01
N ASN A 168 -7.63 -6.44 -19.81
CA ASN A 168 -6.71 -6.51 -18.69
C ASN A 168 -7.18 -5.69 -17.47
N LEU A 169 -8.31 -4.95 -17.58
CA LEU A 169 -8.93 -4.22 -16.49
C LEU A 169 -10.29 -4.83 -16.15
N ALA A 170 -10.74 -4.62 -14.91
CA ALA A 170 -12.08 -4.96 -14.48
C ALA A 170 -13.14 -4.11 -15.21
N SER A 171 -14.33 -4.68 -15.43
CA SER A 171 -15.44 -3.92 -16.01
C SER A 171 -15.95 -2.86 -15.03
N PRO A 172 -16.58 -1.76 -15.52
CA PRO A 172 -17.19 -0.75 -14.65
C PRO A 172 -18.11 -1.33 -13.55
N LEU A 173 -18.94 -2.32 -13.91
CA LEU A 173 -19.82 -3.00 -12.97
C LEU A 173 -19.03 -3.81 -11.93
N GLN A 174 -18.01 -4.55 -12.36
CA GLN A 174 -17.16 -5.32 -11.45
C GLN A 174 -16.43 -4.39 -10.47
N ILE A 175 -15.92 -3.25 -10.95
CA ILE A 175 -15.27 -2.24 -10.11
C ILE A 175 -16.23 -1.76 -9.01
N LEU A 176 -17.47 -1.40 -9.33
CA LEU A 176 -18.42 -0.95 -8.31
C LEU A 176 -18.69 -2.01 -7.25
N ILE A 177 -18.90 -3.26 -7.66
CA ILE A 177 -19.22 -4.35 -6.74
C ILE A 177 -18.02 -4.64 -5.84
N ASP A 178 -16.87 -4.92 -6.43
CA ASP A 178 -15.69 -5.39 -5.71
C ASP A 178 -15.03 -4.26 -4.90
N ALA A 179 -14.95 -3.05 -5.44
CA ALA A 179 -14.39 -1.92 -4.70
C ALA A 179 -15.28 -1.49 -3.53
N SER A 180 -16.61 -1.56 -3.69
CA SER A 180 -17.53 -1.31 -2.58
C SER A 180 -17.39 -2.36 -1.49
N ASN A 181 -17.26 -3.64 -1.86
CA ASN A 181 -17.04 -4.72 -0.92
C ASN A 181 -15.70 -4.58 -0.20
N GLY A 182 -14.60 -4.32 -0.92
CA GLY A 182 -13.27 -4.16 -0.33
C GLY A 182 -13.17 -2.96 0.62
N ALA A 183 -13.69 -1.79 0.23
CA ALA A 183 -13.71 -0.63 1.12
C ALA A 183 -14.53 -0.88 2.40
N SER A 184 -15.68 -1.53 2.26
CA SER A 184 -16.56 -1.86 3.40
C SER A 184 -15.92 -2.92 4.30
N ASP A 185 -15.31 -3.94 3.73
CA ASP A 185 -14.67 -5.03 4.48
C ASP A 185 -13.49 -4.51 5.32
N TYR A 186 -12.63 -3.67 4.74
CA TYR A 186 -11.53 -3.06 5.49
C TYR A 186 -12.06 -2.16 6.61
N GLY A 187 -13.03 -1.29 6.31
CA GLY A 187 -13.65 -0.40 7.30
C GLY A 187 -14.33 -1.18 8.44
N ASN A 188 -15.07 -2.25 8.11
CA ASN A 188 -15.74 -3.10 9.09
C ASN A 188 -14.75 -3.86 9.99
N LYS A 189 -13.67 -4.40 9.43
CA LYS A 189 -12.62 -5.10 10.19
C LYS A 189 -11.83 -4.14 11.08
N PHE A 190 -11.58 -2.93 10.59
CA PHE A 190 -10.86 -1.90 11.35
C PHE A 190 -11.74 -1.24 12.43
N GLY A 191 -13.04 -1.07 12.16
CA GLY A 191 -13.98 -0.37 13.04
C GLY A 191 -14.25 1.08 12.64
N GLU A 192 -14.09 1.44 11.36
CA GLU A 192 -14.43 2.76 10.83
C GLU A 192 -15.77 2.73 10.07
N PRO A 193 -16.80 3.46 10.52
CA PRO A 193 -18.08 3.50 9.82
C PRO A 193 -18.00 4.34 8.53
N LEU A 194 -18.44 3.75 7.42
CA LEU A 194 -18.76 4.50 6.19
C LEU A 194 -20.15 5.12 6.33
N ILE A 195 -20.20 6.45 6.45
CA ILE A 195 -21.45 7.18 6.76
C ILE A 195 -22.04 7.92 5.55
N GLN A 196 -21.24 8.13 4.51
CA GLN A 196 -21.63 8.87 3.30
C GLN A 196 -20.92 8.30 2.07
N GLY A 197 -21.41 8.66 0.89
CA GLY A 197 -20.73 8.32 -0.35
C GLY A 197 -21.41 8.84 -1.60
N TYR A 198 -20.76 8.63 -2.73
CA TYR A 198 -21.34 8.91 -4.04
C TYR A 198 -20.93 7.86 -5.07
N THR A 199 -21.77 7.70 -6.09
CA THR A 199 -21.44 6.94 -7.29
C THR A 199 -21.80 7.74 -8.53
N ARG A 200 -20.95 7.68 -9.55
CA ARG A 200 -21.16 8.31 -10.85
C ARG A 200 -20.80 7.32 -11.95
N THR A 201 -21.69 7.20 -12.93
CA THR A 201 -21.45 6.47 -14.17
C THR A 201 -21.34 7.46 -15.32
N PHE A 202 -20.28 7.34 -16.12
CA PHE A 202 -20.09 8.14 -17.33
C PHE A 202 -19.18 7.41 -18.32
N GLY A 203 -19.68 7.09 -19.52
CA GLY A 203 -18.93 6.36 -20.53
C GLY A 203 -19.29 6.80 -21.95
N MET A 204 -19.15 8.10 -22.22
CA MET A 204 -19.36 8.68 -23.54
C MET A 204 -18.02 8.85 -24.29
N ARG A 205 -18.04 8.59 -25.60
CA ARG A 205 -16.93 8.92 -26.50
C ARG A 205 -17.32 10.11 -27.37
N LEU A 206 -16.47 11.12 -27.41
CA LEU A 206 -16.68 12.26 -28.29
C LEU A 206 -16.50 11.85 -29.76
N PRO A 207 -17.09 12.58 -30.73
CA PRO A 207 -16.85 12.34 -32.16
C PRO A 207 -15.37 12.40 -32.55
N SER A 208 -14.54 13.13 -31.79
CA SER A 208 -13.08 13.18 -31.94
C SER A 208 -12.35 11.91 -31.49
N GLY A 209 -13.06 10.94 -30.90
CA GLY A 209 -12.50 9.72 -30.33
C GLY A 209 -11.97 9.86 -28.90
N GLU A 210 -11.90 11.09 -28.38
CA GLU A 210 -11.54 11.39 -26.99
C GLU A 210 -12.62 10.91 -26.01
N ARG A 211 -12.17 10.53 -24.81
CA ARG A 211 -13.04 10.16 -23.70
C ARG A 211 -13.31 11.41 -22.85
N ARG A 212 -14.54 11.53 -22.36
CA ARG A 212 -14.87 12.37 -21.22
C ARG A 212 -15.46 11.51 -20.12
#